data_AF-A0A1I3B955-F1
#
_entry.id   AF-A0A1I3B955-F1
#
_cell.length_a   1.000
_cell.length_b   1.000
_cell.length_c   1.000
_cell.angle_alpha   90.00
_cell.angle_beta   90.00
_cell.angle_gamma   90.00
#
_symmetry.space_group_name_H-M   'P 1'
#
loop_
_entity.id
_entity.type
_entity.pdbx_description
1 polymer ?
#
loop_
_entity_poly.entity_id
_entity_poly.type
_entity_poly.pdbx_seq_one_letter_code
_entity_poly.pdbx_strand_id
1 'polypeptide(L)'
;MLLSALKILIFFAIVLAVTLGAIQLSESGQGLSMVYGGTEYTLGPVQLLVSVLVVVLLGWLAVKLLGLLVAFVRFLLGDETAINRYFARSRERKGYDALSEGMLAVASGEGRLAQDKAAKAAKLLDRPHVTDLLAAQAAEVAGDNAKAGEIYRRLLSDQRTRFVGVRGLMRQKLAEGDTATALKLAEKAYALKPKHGEVQDMLLELQTREGDWKGARAVLKDKRQQGQLPKDVHLRRDAVLALKEASEVLAEGNSISAREAAISANRASPDLIPAAVLAARSYIAQNDARNASRVLQKTWSVRPHPSLAAAYAEIVPDEKPAARLRRFEDLMKQNPDHEETRLLHAELLLAAEDFPGARRALGDLASKHPTVRSLSILAAIERGEGADDAVVRGILARALVASRGPQWVCDKCHNVMADWSPVCDSCGGFDTLTWREPESAVWTAPAAGGAEMLPLLVGGKAAETPVPVPTAAAAPRPPQAAGMVDAPPEAPAAAAAAAEEPAEIADVQPGMVPRESDYRRAPLSAAGAEPAMTVTDPDPEPVAAPAPTPVPPPAEAAPARPEPLHKPVIASQGDLLPVRPDVEPPEENAVKIAGKKH
;
A
#
# COMPACT_ATOMS: atom_id res chain seq x y z
N MET A 1 -22.31 -32.89 -52.68
CA MET A 1 -22.48 -32.77 -54.15
C MET A 1 -22.30 -34.10 -54.90
N LEU A 2 -21.28 -34.89 -54.59
CA LEU A 2 -21.04 -36.22 -55.21
C LEU A 2 -22.24 -37.18 -55.15
N LEU A 3 -22.96 -37.21 -54.04
CA LEU A 3 -24.10 -38.12 -53.85
C LEU A 3 -25.34 -37.71 -54.66
N SER A 4 -25.51 -36.41 -54.95
CA SER A 4 -26.52 -35.94 -55.89
C SER A 4 -26.11 -36.20 -57.34
N ALA A 5 -24.83 -36.01 -57.67
CA ALA A 5 -24.30 -36.35 -58.99
C ALA A 5 -24.46 -37.85 -59.30
N LEU A 6 -24.21 -38.73 -58.32
CA LEU A 6 -24.42 -40.18 -58.45
C LEU A 6 -25.90 -40.53 -58.64
N LYS A 7 -26.82 -39.90 -57.91
CA LYS A 7 -28.27 -40.11 -58.08
C LYS A 7 -28.74 -39.70 -59.48
N ILE A 8 -28.24 -38.58 -59.98
CA ILE A 8 -28.55 -38.08 -61.32
C ILE A 8 -27.97 -39.01 -62.39
N LEU A 9 -26.72 -39.47 -62.21
CA LEU A 9 -26.06 -40.39 -63.14
C LEU A 9 -26.76 -41.76 -63.19
N ILE A 10 -27.16 -42.32 -62.04
CA ILE A 10 -27.96 -43.56 -61.97
C ILE A 10 -29.33 -43.36 -62.62
N PHE A 11 -29.99 -42.21 -62.40
CA PHE A 11 -31.27 -41.90 -63.06
C PHE A 11 -31.12 -41.87 -64.58
N PHE A 12 -30.11 -41.17 -65.12
CA PHE A 12 -29.84 -41.16 -66.56
C PHE A 12 -29.46 -42.54 -67.09
N ALA A 13 -28.71 -43.35 -66.35
CA ALA A 13 -28.38 -44.71 -66.74
C ALA A 13 -29.63 -45.61 -66.81
N ILE A 14 -30.57 -45.47 -65.87
CA ILE A 14 -31.85 -46.18 -65.90
C ILE A 14 -32.70 -45.71 -67.07
N VAL A 15 -32.82 -44.39 -67.29
CA VAL A 15 -33.56 -43.84 -68.44
C VAL A 15 -32.97 -44.33 -69.75
N LEU A 16 -31.64 -44.33 -69.88
CA LEU A 16 -30.93 -44.83 -71.06
C LEU A 16 -31.15 -46.33 -71.28
N ALA A 17 -31.12 -47.13 -70.22
CA ALA A 17 -31.40 -48.57 -70.31
C ALA A 17 -32.86 -48.84 -70.73
N VAL A 18 -33.81 -48.06 -70.21
CA VAL A 18 -35.23 -48.15 -70.57
C VAL A 18 -35.46 -47.71 -72.02
N THR A 19 -34.82 -46.63 -72.47
CA THR A 19 -34.95 -46.17 -73.86
C THR A 19 -34.30 -47.14 -74.84
N LEU A 20 -33.11 -47.68 -74.53
CA LEU A 20 -32.48 -48.72 -75.34
C LEU A 20 -33.33 -50.00 -75.39
N GLY A 21 -33.90 -50.42 -74.25
CA GLY A 21 -34.83 -51.54 -74.20
C GLY A 21 -36.10 -51.29 -75.03
N ALA A 22 -36.63 -50.07 -75.00
CA ALA A 22 -37.79 -49.68 -75.81
C ALA A 22 -37.48 -49.63 -77.32
N ILE A 23 -36.28 -49.19 -77.71
CA ILE A 23 -35.81 -49.18 -79.11
C ILE A 23 -35.63 -50.62 -79.60
N GLN A 24 -34.97 -51.48 -78.82
CA GLN A 24 -34.78 -52.89 -79.17
C GLN A 24 -36.13 -53.62 -79.35
N LEU A 25 -37.11 -53.27 -78.51
CA LEU A 25 -38.45 -53.83 -78.59
C LEU A 25 -39.23 -53.29 -79.81
N SER A 26 -39.07 -52.00 -80.12
CA SER A 26 -39.62 -51.35 -81.31
C SER A 26 -39.12 -52.00 -82.61
N GLU A 27 -37.86 -52.41 -82.68
CA GLU A 27 -37.29 -53.06 -83.88
C GLU A 27 -37.76 -54.51 -84.05
N SER A 28 -38.15 -55.19 -82.96
CA SER A 28 -38.57 -56.60 -83.00
C SER A 28 -39.99 -56.83 -83.54
N GLY A 29 -40.82 -55.80 -83.67
CA GLY A 29 -42.15 -55.85 -84.30
C GLY A 29 -43.18 -56.81 -83.68
N GLN A 30 -42.83 -57.50 -82.60
CA GLN A 30 -43.71 -58.45 -81.89
C GLN A 30 -44.21 -57.82 -80.59
N GLY A 31 -45.52 -57.92 -80.34
CA GLY A 31 -46.11 -57.47 -79.08
C GLY A 31 -45.46 -58.19 -77.90
N LEU A 32 -45.20 -57.46 -76.80
CA LEU A 32 -44.55 -58.01 -75.62
C LEU A 32 -45.44 -59.09 -75.00
N SER A 33 -45.16 -60.37 -75.28
CA SER A 33 -45.81 -61.51 -74.63
C SER A 33 -45.08 -61.81 -73.34
N MET A 34 -45.71 -61.49 -72.21
CA MET A 34 -45.14 -61.79 -70.90
C MET A 34 -45.73 -63.13 -70.44
N VAL A 35 -44.90 -64.18 -70.44
CA VAL A 35 -45.30 -65.50 -69.90
C VAL A 35 -45.05 -65.50 -68.41
N TYR A 36 -46.11 -65.44 -67.61
CA TYR A 36 -46.03 -65.53 -66.16
C TYR A 36 -46.98 -66.63 -65.68
N GLY A 37 -46.44 -67.71 -65.11
CA GLY A 37 -47.25 -68.83 -64.62
C GLY A 37 -47.86 -69.71 -65.72
N GLY A 38 -47.25 -69.79 -66.91
CA GLY A 38 -47.68 -70.69 -67.99
C GLY A 38 -48.85 -70.17 -68.84
N THR A 39 -49.31 -68.94 -68.63
CA THR A 39 -50.28 -68.27 -69.51
C THR A 39 -49.60 -67.12 -70.27
N GLU A 40 -49.88 -67.06 -71.57
CA GLU A 40 -49.40 -65.99 -72.46
C GLU A 40 -50.32 -64.77 -72.33
N TYR A 41 -49.82 -63.70 -71.72
CA TYR A 41 -50.48 -62.40 -71.75
C TYR A 41 -49.87 -61.56 -72.87
N THR A 42 -50.62 -61.38 -73.96
CA THR A 42 -50.29 -60.41 -75.01
C THR A 42 -50.69 -59.03 -74.52
N LEU A 43 -49.72 -58.21 -74.13
CA LEU A 43 -50.00 -56.85 -73.68
C LEU A 43 -50.45 -56.00 -74.87
N GLY A 44 -51.70 -55.56 -74.84
CA GLY A 44 -52.19 -54.58 -75.81
C GLY A 44 -51.47 -53.23 -75.65
N PRO A 45 -51.49 -52.33 -76.66
CA PRO A 45 -50.79 -51.04 -76.61
C PRO A 45 -51.12 -50.20 -75.36
N VAL A 46 -52.37 -50.26 -74.91
CA VAL A 46 -52.86 -49.56 -73.71
C VAL A 46 -52.32 -50.20 -72.42
N GLN A 47 -52.24 -51.53 -72.35
CA GLN A 47 -51.70 -52.24 -71.18
C GLN A 47 -50.19 -52.04 -71.04
N LEU A 48 -49.47 -51.94 -72.16
CA LEU A 48 -48.04 -51.63 -72.19
C LEU A 48 -47.80 -50.22 -71.61
N LEU A 49 -48.59 -49.22 -72.01
CA LEU A 49 -48.52 -47.87 -71.46
C LEU A 49 -48.78 -47.82 -69.96
N VAL A 50 -49.82 -48.55 -69.48
CA VAL A 50 -50.14 -48.66 -68.06
C VAL A 50 -49.01 -49.35 -67.29
N SER A 51 -48.42 -50.41 -67.84
CA SER A 51 -47.31 -51.13 -67.19
C SER A 51 -46.08 -50.24 -67.00
N VAL A 52 -45.73 -49.44 -68.00
CA VAL A 52 -44.63 -48.47 -67.92
C VAL A 52 -44.91 -47.44 -66.83
N LEU A 53 -46.14 -46.93 -66.76
CA LEU A 53 -46.53 -45.91 -65.76
C LEU A 53 -46.48 -46.48 -64.34
N VAL A 54 -46.91 -47.73 -64.15
CA VAL A 54 -46.81 -48.45 -62.87
C VAL A 54 -45.35 -48.66 -62.46
N VAL A 55 -44.47 -49.06 -63.38
CA VAL A 55 -43.03 -49.23 -63.10
C VAL A 55 -42.38 -47.91 -62.70
N VAL A 56 -42.72 -46.80 -63.37
CA VAL A 56 -42.22 -45.46 -63.01
C VAL A 56 -42.72 -45.04 -61.62
N LEU A 57 -43.99 -45.27 -61.31
CA LEU A 57 -44.56 -44.96 -60.00
C LEU A 57 -43.90 -45.78 -58.88
N LEU A 58 -43.72 -47.09 -59.10
CA LEU A 58 -43.06 -47.99 -58.15
C LEU A 58 -41.58 -47.60 -57.94
N GLY A 59 -40.87 -47.23 -59.02
CA GLY A 59 -39.50 -46.72 -58.94
C GLY A 59 -39.42 -45.42 -58.14
N TRP A 60 -40.33 -44.47 -58.37
CA TRP A 60 -40.40 -43.23 -57.61
C TRP A 60 -40.66 -43.49 -56.12
N LEU A 61 -41.61 -44.38 -55.81
CA LEU A 61 -41.92 -44.74 -54.43
C LEU A 61 -40.75 -45.45 -53.74
N ALA A 62 -40.04 -46.34 -54.44
CA ALA A 62 -38.85 -47.01 -53.93
C ALA A 62 -37.72 -46.03 -53.61
N VAL A 63 -37.47 -45.03 -54.47
CA VAL A 63 -36.48 -43.97 -54.21
C VAL A 63 -36.87 -43.13 -52.99
N LYS A 64 -38.16 -42.83 -52.82
CA LYS A 64 -38.67 -42.12 -51.63
C LYS A 64 -38.51 -42.93 -50.35
N LEU A 65 -38.86 -44.22 -50.39
CA LEU A 65 -38.68 -45.16 -49.28
C LEU A 65 -37.21 -45.34 -48.91
N LEU A 66 -36.33 -45.51 -49.89
CA LEU A 66 -34.89 -45.62 -49.65
C LEU A 66 -34.32 -44.31 -49.10
N GLY A 67 -34.79 -43.15 -49.57
CA GLY A 67 -34.45 -41.85 -49.01
C GLY A 67 -34.88 -41.70 -47.55
N LEU A 68 -36.09 -42.15 -47.21
CA LEU A 68 -36.60 -42.18 -45.84
C LEU A 68 -35.77 -43.12 -44.96
N LEU A 69 -35.45 -44.30 -45.45
CA LEU A 69 -34.67 -45.30 -44.73
C LEU A 69 -33.24 -44.82 -44.49
N VAL A 70 -32.59 -44.19 -45.49
CA VAL A 70 -31.27 -43.57 -45.31
C VAL A 70 -31.32 -42.39 -44.33
N ALA A 71 -32.38 -41.58 -44.34
CA ALA A 71 -32.56 -40.50 -43.36
C ALA A 71 -32.76 -41.05 -41.93
N PHE A 72 -33.52 -42.13 -41.79
CA PHE A 72 -33.74 -42.82 -40.52
C PHE A 72 -32.45 -43.47 -40.00
N VAL A 73 -31.69 -44.13 -40.88
CA VAL A 73 -30.38 -44.69 -40.54
C VAL A 73 -29.40 -43.58 -40.16
N ARG A 74 -29.34 -42.47 -40.89
CA ARG A 74 -28.52 -41.29 -40.51
C ARG A 74 -28.93 -40.69 -39.17
N PHE A 75 -30.22 -40.69 -38.86
CA PHE A 75 -30.73 -40.26 -37.56
C PHE A 75 -30.29 -41.21 -36.42
N LEU A 76 -30.31 -42.53 -36.64
CA LEU A 76 -29.77 -43.50 -35.67
C LEU A 76 -28.23 -43.46 -35.57
N LEU A 77 -27.52 -43.17 -36.66
CA LEU A 77 -26.05 -43.10 -36.70
C LEU A 77 -25.46 -41.79 -36.15
N GLY A 78 -26.27 -40.92 -35.55
CA GLY A 78 -25.75 -39.80 -34.75
C GLY A 78 -25.29 -38.59 -35.55
N ASP A 79 -26.01 -38.22 -36.61
CA ASP A 79 -25.89 -36.86 -37.15
C ASP A 79 -26.29 -35.87 -36.03
N GLU A 80 -25.42 -34.89 -35.73
CA GLU A 80 -25.58 -33.90 -34.65
C GLU A 80 -26.84 -33.03 -34.87
N THR A 81 -28.01 -33.57 -34.51
CA THR A 81 -29.29 -32.92 -34.75
C THR A 81 -29.59 -31.85 -33.70
N ALA A 82 -30.48 -30.93 -34.06
CA ALA A 82 -30.98 -29.80 -33.27
C ALA A 82 -31.39 -30.13 -31.82
N ILE A 83 -31.68 -31.40 -31.52
CA ILE A 83 -32.01 -31.91 -30.19
C ILE A 83 -30.80 -31.86 -29.25
N ASN A 84 -29.60 -32.27 -29.69
CA ASN A 84 -28.40 -32.19 -28.86
C ASN A 84 -28.03 -30.73 -28.58
N ARG A 85 -28.25 -29.84 -29.56
CA ARG A 85 -28.08 -28.38 -29.41
C ARG A 85 -29.10 -27.77 -28.44
N TYR A 86 -30.34 -28.26 -28.43
CA TYR A 86 -31.37 -27.83 -27.49
C TYR A 86 -31.05 -28.27 -26.06
N PHE A 87 -30.62 -29.53 -25.86
CA PHE A 87 -30.21 -30.01 -24.53
C PHE A 87 -28.92 -29.36 -24.04
N ALA A 88 -27.94 -29.10 -24.92
CA ALA A 88 -26.74 -28.35 -24.58
C ALA A 88 -27.10 -26.92 -24.13
N ARG A 89 -27.97 -26.21 -24.86
CA ARG A 89 -28.47 -24.89 -24.45
C ARG A 89 -29.26 -24.93 -23.14
N SER A 90 -30.08 -25.95 -22.93
CA SER A 90 -30.84 -26.11 -21.68
C SER A 90 -29.92 -26.39 -20.49
N ARG A 91 -28.90 -27.23 -20.68
CA ARG A 91 -27.86 -27.53 -19.68
C ARG A 91 -27.06 -26.28 -19.35
N GLU A 92 -26.64 -25.53 -20.35
CA GLU A 92 -25.88 -24.30 -20.17
C GLU A 92 -26.70 -23.23 -19.42
N ARG A 93 -27.98 -23.02 -19.79
CA ARG A 93 -28.89 -22.13 -19.04
C ARG A 93 -29.00 -22.52 -17.57
N LYS A 94 -29.35 -23.78 -17.29
CA LYS A 94 -29.42 -24.31 -15.91
C LYS A 94 -28.09 -24.20 -15.17
N GLY A 95 -26.98 -24.28 -15.88
CA GLY A 95 -25.64 -24.11 -15.35
C GLY A 95 -25.37 -22.67 -14.91
N TYR A 96 -25.71 -21.69 -15.74
CA TYR A 96 -25.61 -20.26 -15.39
C TYR A 96 -26.62 -19.85 -14.32
N ASP A 97 -27.83 -20.42 -14.31
CA ASP A 97 -28.80 -20.20 -13.24
C ASP A 97 -28.22 -20.70 -11.90
N ALA A 98 -27.67 -21.91 -11.87
CA ALA A 98 -27.01 -22.45 -10.68
C ALA A 98 -25.77 -21.64 -10.26
N LEU A 99 -25.00 -21.14 -11.22
CA LEU A 99 -23.86 -20.26 -10.97
C LEU A 99 -24.32 -18.94 -10.32
N SER A 100 -25.38 -18.33 -10.85
CA SER A 100 -25.92 -17.06 -10.37
C SER A 100 -26.54 -17.21 -8.98
N GLU A 101 -27.33 -18.26 -8.76
CA GLU A 101 -27.87 -18.63 -7.44
C GLU A 101 -26.74 -18.90 -6.44
N GLY A 102 -25.67 -19.57 -6.86
CA GLY A 102 -24.51 -19.82 -6.02
C GLY A 102 -23.76 -18.53 -5.64
N MET A 103 -23.57 -17.60 -6.59
CA MET A 103 -22.97 -16.30 -6.30
C MET A 103 -23.82 -15.49 -5.31
N LEU A 104 -25.15 -15.53 -5.47
CA LEU A 104 -26.07 -14.88 -4.52
C LEU A 104 -25.96 -15.51 -3.13
N ALA A 105 -25.86 -16.83 -3.05
CA ALA A 105 -25.70 -17.56 -1.80
C ALA A 105 -24.36 -17.26 -1.09
N VAL A 106 -23.27 -17.10 -1.85
CA VAL A 106 -21.98 -16.64 -1.31
C VAL A 106 -22.13 -15.22 -0.74
N ALA A 107 -22.81 -14.33 -1.46
CA ALA A 107 -23.04 -12.95 -1.01
C ALA A 107 -23.99 -12.87 0.21
N SER A 108 -24.96 -13.79 0.34
CA SER A 108 -25.86 -13.87 1.49
C SER A 108 -25.26 -14.61 2.71
N GLY A 109 -24.06 -15.18 2.58
CA GLY A 109 -23.43 -15.96 3.65
C GLY A 109 -23.96 -17.39 3.80
N GLU A 110 -24.78 -17.88 2.85
CA GLU A 110 -25.37 -19.22 2.86
C GLU A 110 -24.39 -20.27 2.30
N GLY A 111 -23.34 -20.59 3.07
CA GLY A 111 -22.23 -21.43 2.61
C GLY A 111 -22.63 -22.82 2.09
N ARG A 112 -23.54 -23.54 2.76
CA ARG A 112 -23.98 -24.88 2.32
C ARG A 112 -24.75 -24.82 1.00
N LEU A 113 -25.70 -23.89 0.89
CA LEU A 113 -26.46 -23.68 -0.34
C LEU A 113 -25.52 -23.25 -1.48
N ALA A 114 -24.57 -22.35 -1.20
CA ALA A 114 -23.55 -21.95 -2.15
C ALA A 114 -22.73 -23.15 -2.66
N GLN A 115 -22.31 -24.07 -1.78
CA GLN A 115 -21.56 -25.26 -2.18
C GLN A 115 -22.39 -26.18 -3.09
N ASP A 116 -23.66 -26.43 -2.76
CA ASP A 116 -24.54 -27.26 -3.57
C ASP A 116 -24.77 -26.67 -4.96
N LYS A 117 -25.01 -25.36 -5.03
CA LYS A 117 -25.17 -24.61 -6.29
C LYS A 117 -23.87 -24.58 -7.10
N ALA A 118 -22.72 -24.41 -6.45
CA ALA A 118 -21.41 -24.47 -7.10
C ALA A 118 -21.11 -25.85 -7.70
N ALA A 119 -21.39 -26.94 -6.96
CA ALA A 119 -21.24 -28.30 -7.46
C ALA A 119 -22.18 -28.59 -8.64
N LYS A 120 -23.42 -28.09 -8.59
CA LYS A 120 -24.37 -28.17 -9.70
C LYS A 120 -23.88 -27.39 -10.92
N ALA A 121 -23.36 -26.18 -10.73
CA ALA A 121 -22.80 -25.37 -11.81
C ALA A 121 -21.58 -26.07 -12.46
N ALA A 122 -20.67 -26.63 -11.66
CA ALA A 122 -19.51 -27.39 -12.14
C ALA A 122 -19.91 -28.58 -13.02
N LYS A 123 -20.94 -29.34 -12.62
CA LYS A 123 -21.46 -30.49 -13.39
C LYS A 123 -22.14 -30.08 -14.71
N LEU A 124 -22.69 -28.87 -14.79
CA LEU A 124 -23.49 -28.43 -15.95
C LEU A 124 -22.68 -27.61 -16.97
N LEU A 125 -21.74 -26.78 -16.52
CA LEU A 125 -21.04 -25.81 -17.38
C LEU A 125 -19.72 -26.31 -17.98
N ASP A 126 -19.06 -27.30 -17.37
CA ASP A 126 -17.73 -27.81 -17.78
C ASP A 126 -16.70 -26.68 -18.00
N ARG A 127 -16.75 -25.64 -17.15
CA ARG A 127 -15.89 -24.45 -17.20
C ARG A 127 -15.18 -24.25 -15.87
N PRO A 128 -14.09 -25.00 -15.60
CA PRO A 128 -13.42 -25.00 -14.31
C PRO A 128 -13.00 -23.60 -13.86
N HIS A 129 -12.53 -22.74 -14.77
CA HIS A 129 -12.07 -21.39 -14.44
C HIS A 129 -13.11 -20.49 -13.73
N VAL A 130 -14.42 -20.69 -13.94
CA VAL A 130 -15.47 -19.92 -13.25
C VAL A 130 -16.09 -20.74 -12.12
N THR A 131 -16.33 -22.04 -12.36
CA THR A 131 -17.02 -22.89 -11.39
C THR A 131 -16.15 -23.24 -10.19
N ASP A 132 -14.84 -23.41 -10.38
CA ASP A 132 -13.90 -23.65 -9.28
C ASP A 132 -13.72 -22.38 -8.43
N LEU A 133 -13.79 -21.18 -9.02
CA LEU A 133 -13.76 -19.94 -8.24
C LEU A 133 -14.98 -19.83 -7.31
N LEU A 134 -16.18 -20.06 -7.86
CA LEU A 134 -17.40 -20.09 -7.06
C LEU A 134 -17.33 -21.19 -5.99
N ALA A 135 -16.81 -22.36 -6.32
CA ALA A 135 -16.67 -23.47 -5.37
C ALA A 135 -15.68 -23.16 -4.24
N ALA A 136 -14.58 -22.46 -4.52
CA ALA A 136 -13.63 -22.01 -3.50
C ALA A 136 -14.28 -20.98 -2.55
N GLN A 137 -14.95 -19.96 -3.10
CA GLN A 137 -15.64 -18.95 -2.30
C GLN A 137 -16.79 -19.56 -1.47
N ALA A 138 -17.55 -20.49 -2.04
CA ALA A 138 -18.58 -21.23 -1.32
C ALA A 138 -18.00 -22.07 -0.18
N ALA A 139 -16.81 -22.65 -0.37
CA ALA A 139 -16.09 -23.37 0.68
C ALA A 139 -15.62 -22.44 1.81
N GLU A 140 -15.10 -21.25 1.49
CA GLU A 140 -14.75 -20.23 2.50
C GLU A 140 -15.97 -19.79 3.32
N VAL A 141 -17.09 -19.47 2.67
CA VAL A 141 -18.31 -19.03 3.35
C VAL A 141 -18.90 -20.16 4.22
N ALA A 142 -18.73 -21.42 3.81
CA ALA A 142 -19.12 -22.58 4.60
C ALA A 142 -18.18 -22.90 5.77
N GLY A 143 -17.02 -22.21 5.88
CA GLY A 143 -15.98 -22.48 6.88
C GLY A 143 -15.11 -23.71 6.57
N ASP A 144 -15.20 -24.27 5.37
CA ASP A 144 -14.40 -25.43 4.94
C ASP A 144 -13.09 -24.98 4.30
N ASN A 145 -12.16 -24.52 5.14
CA ASN A 145 -10.86 -23.98 4.73
C ASN A 145 -9.98 -25.02 4.01
N ALA A 146 -10.11 -26.30 4.36
CA ALA A 146 -9.35 -27.38 3.73
C ALA A 146 -9.76 -27.53 2.26
N LYS A 147 -11.06 -27.64 2.01
CA LYS A 147 -11.63 -27.73 0.66
C LYS A 147 -11.40 -26.46 -0.15
N ALA A 148 -11.55 -25.29 0.47
CA ALA A 148 -11.24 -24.01 -0.18
C ALA A 148 -9.79 -23.98 -0.68
N GLY A 149 -8.82 -24.37 0.17
CA GLY A 149 -7.42 -24.43 -0.18
C GLY A 149 -7.10 -25.40 -1.31
N GLU A 150 -7.75 -26.57 -1.36
CA GLU A 150 -7.59 -27.52 -2.47
C GLU A 150 -8.09 -26.96 -3.80
N ILE A 151 -9.24 -26.29 -3.78
CA ILE A 151 -9.83 -25.67 -4.98
C ILE A 151 -8.97 -24.49 -5.44
N TYR A 152 -8.48 -23.65 -4.53
CA TYR A 152 -7.56 -22.57 -4.89
C TYR A 152 -6.25 -23.07 -5.51
N ARG A 153 -5.71 -24.21 -5.04
CA ARG A 153 -4.54 -24.84 -5.66
C ARG A 153 -4.84 -25.29 -7.10
N ARG A 154 -6.04 -25.80 -7.36
CA ARG A 154 -6.49 -26.15 -8.72
C ARG A 154 -6.56 -24.93 -9.63
N LEU A 155 -7.02 -23.79 -9.11
CA LEU A 155 -7.07 -22.51 -9.85
C LEU A 155 -5.68 -21.99 -10.29
N LEU A 156 -4.57 -22.52 -9.75
CA LEU A 156 -3.22 -22.12 -10.15
C LEU A 156 -2.80 -22.66 -11.53
N SER A 157 -3.42 -23.76 -12.00
CA SER A 157 -3.07 -24.40 -13.27
C SER A 157 -3.45 -23.54 -14.48
N ASP A 158 -4.53 -22.76 -14.39
CA ASP A 158 -4.97 -21.85 -15.44
C ASP A 158 -4.44 -20.42 -15.20
N GLN A 159 -3.84 -19.82 -16.22
CA GLN A 159 -3.32 -18.45 -16.20
C GLN A 159 -4.40 -17.42 -15.87
N ARG A 160 -5.65 -17.64 -16.29
CA ARG A 160 -6.77 -16.71 -16.07
C ARG A 160 -7.17 -16.62 -14.60
N THR A 161 -7.03 -17.71 -13.86
CA THR A 161 -7.46 -17.82 -12.46
C THR A 161 -6.32 -17.79 -11.46
N ARG A 162 -5.08 -17.95 -11.92
CA ARG A 162 -3.89 -18.02 -11.06
C ARG A 162 -3.79 -16.89 -10.05
N PHE A 163 -4.03 -15.64 -10.47
CA PHE A 163 -4.00 -14.48 -9.56
C PHE A 163 -5.02 -14.63 -8.41
N VAL A 164 -6.24 -15.06 -8.73
CA VAL A 164 -7.29 -15.23 -7.72
C VAL A 164 -6.98 -16.42 -6.81
N GLY A 165 -6.44 -17.50 -7.37
CA GLY A 165 -5.96 -18.66 -6.60
C GLY A 165 -4.87 -18.28 -5.58
N VAL A 166 -3.85 -17.53 -6.00
CA VAL A 166 -2.79 -17.05 -5.10
C VAL A 166 -3.36 -16.13 -4.02
N ARG A 167 -4.25 -15.20 -4.39
CA ARG A 167 -4.88 -14.27 -3.43
C ARG A 167 -5.74 -15.01 -2.40
N GLY A 168 -6.51 -16.02 -2.81
CA GLY A 168 -7.30 -16.86 -1.91
C GLY A 168 -6.41 -17.61 -0.91
N LEU A 169 -5.37 -18.28 -1.40
CA LEU A 169 -4.39 -18.97 -0.54
C LEU A 169 -3.68 -18.02 0.42
N MET A 170 -3.35 -16.80 -0.03
CA MET A 170 -2.74 -15.78 0.81
C MET A 170 -3.66 -15.40 1.97
N ARG A 171 -4.95 -15.12 1.70
CA ARG A 171 -5.93 -14.79 2.75
C ARG A 171 -6.14 -15.94 3.73
N GLN A 172 -6.19 -17.17 3.23
CA GLN A 172 -6.27 -18.35 4.07
C GLN A 172 -5.04 -18.45 5.00
N LYS A 173 -3.83 -18.25 4.49
CA LYS A 173 -2.60 -18.29 5.29
C LYS A 173 -2.54 -17.18 6.35
N LEU A 174 -3.02 -15.99 6.01
CA LEU A 174 -3.16 -14.90 6.99
C LEU A 174 -4.16 -15.24 8.09
N ALA A 175 -5.29 -15.87 7.75
CA ALA A 175 -6.28 -16.32 8.73
C ALA A 175 -5.74 -17.45 9.64
N GLU A 176 -4.85 -18.28 9.11
CA GLU A 176 -4.13 -19.32 9.87
C GLU A 176 -2.98 -18.76 10.73
N GLY A 177 -2.62 -17.47 10.57
CA GLY A 177 -1.48 -16.84 11.25
C GLY A 177 -0.11 -17.15 10.62
N ASP A 178 -0.06 -17.83 9.47
CA ASP A 178 1.17 -18.14 8.73
C ASP A 178 1.57 -16.94 7.85
N THR A 179 2.16 -15.93 8.47
CA THR A 179 2.59 -14.69 7.80
C THR A 179 3.73 -14.92 6.81
N ALA A 180 4.66 -15.83 7.10
CA ALA A 180 5.80 -16.12 6.25
C ALA A 180 5.36 -16.73 4.89
N THR A 181 4.42 -17.67 4.89
CA THR A 181 3.86 -18.19 3.64
C THR A 181 2.99 -17.16 2.95
N ALA A 182 2.22 -16.36 3.71
CA ALA A 182 1.41 -15.29 3.16
C ALA A 182 2.26 -14.23 2.43
N LEU A 183 3.42 -13.85 2.97
CA LEU A 183 4.35 -12.91 2.34
C LEU A 183 4.82 -13.43 0.97
N LYS A 184 5.27 -14.70 0.90
CA LYS A 184 5.67 -15.34 -0.37
C LYS A 184 4.51 -15.41 -1.38
N LEU A 185 3.28 -15.58 -0.92
CA LEU A 185 2.10 -15.56 -1.78
C LEU A 185 1.76 -14.13 -2.24
N ALA A 186 1.95 -13.12 -1.39
CA ALA A 186 1.80 -11.71 -1.73
C ALA A 186 2.81 -11.27 -2.79
N GLU A 187 4.08 -11.66 -2.67
CA GLU A 187 5.13 -11.43 -3.69
C GLU A 187 4.74 -12.05 -5.04
N LYS A 188 4.25 -13.29 -5.03
CA LYS A 188 3.76 -13.97 -6.23
C LYS A 188 2.54 -13.25 -6.83
N ALA A 189 1.60 -12.82 -6.00
CA ALA A 189 0.44 -12.06 -6.46
C ALA A 189 0.86 -10.72 -7.08
N TYR A 190 1.84 -10.05 -6.49
CA TYR A 190 2.43 -8.81 -6.98
C TYR A 190 3.10 -9.00 -8.35
N ALA A 191 3.91 -10.05 -8.50
CA ALA A 191 4.54 -10.40 -9.77
C ALA A 191 3.51 -10.70 -10.88
N LEU A 192 2.35 -11.28 -10.53
CA LEU A 192 1.27 -11.56 -11.49
C LEU A 192 0.49 -10.30 -11.91
N LYS A 193 0.18 -9.41 -10.96
CA LYS A 193 -0.56 -8.17 -11.23
C LYS A 193 -0.01 -6.99 -10.42
N PRO A 194 1.12 -6.39 -10.85
CA PRO A 194 1.81 -5.35 -10.07
C PRO A 194 1.05 -4.03 -9.98
N LYS A 195 -0.03 -3.83 -10.76
CA LYS A 195 -0.89 -2.64 -10.70
C LYS A 195 -2.06 -2.78 -9.72
N HIS A 196 -2.24 -3.94 -9.09
CA HIS A 196 -3.38 -4.20 -8.21
C HIS A 196 -3.17 -3.56 -6.83
N GLY A 197 -3.92 -2.50 -6.52
CA GLY A 197 -3.76 -1.70 -5.30
C GLY A 197 -3.80 -2.53 -4.00
N GLU A 198 -4.82 -3.36 -3.81
CA GLU A 198 -4.94 -4.17 -2.56
C GLU A 198 -3.76 -5.13 -2.35
N VAL A 199 -3.14 -5.62 -3.43
CA VAL A 199 -2.01 -6.54 -3.32
C VAL A 199 -0.75 -5.78 -2.94
N GLN A 200 -0.57 -4.57 -3.48
CA GLN A 200 0.50 -3.68 -3.05
C GLN A 200 0.35 -3.29 -1.57
N ASP A 201 -0.87 -2.95 -1.14
CA ASP A 201 -1.12 -2.56 0.25
C ASP A 201 -0.85 -3.71 1.20
N MET A 202 -1.34 -4.92 0.88
CA MET A 202 -1.07 -6.13 1.66
C MET A 202 0.41 -6.51 1.66
N LEU A 203 1.08 -6.46 0.51
CA LEU A 203 2.51 -6.77 0.41
C LEU A 203 3.33 -5.77 1.24
N LEU A 204 3.00 -4.47 1.16
CA LEU A 204 3.66 -3.44 1.95
C LEU A 204 3.46 -3.65 3.46
N GLU A 205 2.26 -4.02 3.89
CA GLU A 205 1.97 -4.35 5.28
C GLU A 205 2.78 -5.56 5.75
N LEU A 206 2.83 -6.64 4.96
CA LEU A 206 3.57 -7.85 5.31
C LEU A 206 5.08 -7.61 5.32
N GLN A 207 5.62 -6.87 4.35
CA GLN A 207 7.04 -6.53 4.28
C GLN A 207 7.47 -5.64 5.44
N THR A 208 6.67 -4.62 5.80
CA THR A 208 7.02 -3.75 6.94
C THR A 208 6.91 -4.48 8.28
N ARG A 209 6.05 -5.49 8.39
CA ARG A 209 5.95 -6.34 9.58
C ARG A 209 7.09 -7.35 9.71
N GLU A 210 7.55 -7.92 8.59
CA GLU A 210 8.67 -8.88 8.56
C GLU A 210 10.05 -8.19 8.64
N GLY A 211 10.11 -6.88 8.43
CA GLY A 211 11.36 -6.10 8.37
C GLY A 211 12.01 -6.07 6.98
N ASP A 212 11.30 -6.43 5.92
CA ASP A 212 11.77 -6.29 4.53
C ASP A 212 11.59 -4.83 4.04
N TRP A 213 12.41 -3.93 4.59
CA TRP A 213 12.35 -2.50 4.27
C TRP A 213 12.68 -2.22 2.80
N LYS A 214 13.66 -2.95 2.24
CA LYS A 214 14.11 -2.79 0.85
C LYS A 214 13.00 -3.18 -0.14
N GLY A 215 12.31 -4.29 0.12
CA GLY A 215 11.14 -4.71 -0.65
C GLY A 215 9.98 -3.72 -0.54
N ALA A 216 9.67 -3.25 0.67
CA ALA A 216 8.62 -2.25 0.91
C ALA A 216 8.86 -0.95 0.13
N ARG A 217 10.12 -0.48 0.08
CA ARG A 217 10.52 0.70 -0.71
C ARG A 217 10.31 0.48 -2.21
N ALA A 218 10.59 -0.72 -2.73
CA ALA A 218 10.33 -1.04 -4.14
C ALA A 218 8.85 -0.93 -4.48
N VAL A 219 7.98 -1.51 -3.65
CA VAL A 219 6.51 -1.44 -3.84
C VAL A 219 6.01 0.01 -3.79
N LEU A 220 6.51 0.83 -2.86
CA LEU A 220 6.13 2.26 -2.79
C LEU A 220 6.52 3.05 -4.05
N LYS A 221 7.72 2.79 -4.59
CA LYS A 221 8.18 3.43 -5.83
C LYS A 221 7.28 3.07 -7.00
N ASP A 222 6.92 1.80 -7.13
CA ASP A 222 6.03 1.33 -8.19
C ASP A 222 4.62 1.94 -8.03
N LYS A 223 4.09 1.99 -6.80
CA LYS A 223 2.80 2.64 -6.49
C LYS A 223 2.80 4.13 -6.87
N ARG A 224 3.92 4.84 -6.63
CA ARG A 224 4.10 6.24 -7.03
C ARG A 224 4.19 6.39 -8.55
N GLN A 225 4.96 5.55 -9.24
CA GLN A 225 5.07 5.58 -10.70
C GLN A 225 3.73 5.30 -11.40
N GLN A 226 2.89 4.47 -10.78
CA GLN A 226 1.54 4.17 -11.26
C GLN A 226 0.52 5.28 -10.95
N GLY A 227 0.91 6.35 -10.26
CA GLY A 227 0.02 7.45 -9.89
C GLY A 227 -0.95 7.14 -8.75
N GLN A 228 -0.75 6.03 -8.03
CA GLN A 228 -1.62 5.59 -6.92
C GLN A 228 -1.23 6.21 -5.57
N LEU A 229 -0.16 7.01 -5.52
CA LEU A 229 0.33 7.66 -4.31
C LEU A 229 0.75 9.13 -4.59
N PRO A 230 0.28 10.09 -3.78
CA PRO A 230 0.78 11.47 -3.79
C PRO A 230 2.30 11.55 -3.53
N LYS A 231 2.96 12.60 -4.02
CA LYS A 231 4.43 12.75 -3.95
C LYS A 231 4.91 12.94 -2.51
N ASP A 232 4.23 13.79 -1.76
CA ASP A 232 4.46 14.09 -0.35
C ASP A 232 4.32 12.84 0.53
N VAL A 233 3.22 12.08 0.36
CA VAL A 233 3.01 10.83 1.10
C VAL A 233 4.08 9.79 0.75
N HIS A 234 4.46 9.68 -0.52
CA HIS A 234 5.56 8.81 -0.94
C HIS A 234 6.88 9.20 -0.30
N LEU A 235 7.21 10.50 -0.30
CA LEU A 235 8.47 11.02 0.23
C LEU A 235 8.63 10.71 1.71
N ARG A 236 7.57 10.97 2.48
CA ARG A 236 7.52 10.69 3.92
C ARG A 236 7.64 9.19 4.20
N ARG A 237 6.84 8.36 3.52
CA ARG A 237 6.85 6.90 3.75
C ARG A 237 8.16 6.25 3.35
N ASP A 238 8.77 6.66 2.22
CA ASP A 238 10.09 6.17 1.85
C ASP A 238 11.17 6.62 2.85
N ALA A 239 11.07 7.84 3.38
CA ALA A 239 11.97 8.31 4.45
C ALA A 239 11.84 7.47 5.72
N VAL A 240 10.62 7.10 6.14
CA VAL A 240 10.38 6.22 7.29
C VAL A 240 11.00 4.84 7.08
N LEU A 241 10.82 4.25 5.90
CA LEU A 241 11.42 2.94 5.59
C LEU A 241 12.95 3.01 5.52
N ALA A 242 13.49 4.02 4.83
CA ALA A 242 14.93 4.22 4.72
C ALA A 242 15.58 4.49 6.07
N LEU A 243 14.88 5.20 6.97
CA LEU A 243 15.35 5.42 8.33
C LEU A 243 15.52 4.10 9.08
N LYS A 244 14.58 3.17 8.93
CA LYS A 244 14.64 1.88 9.61
C LYS A 244 15.69 0.95 9.03
N GLU A 245 15.76 0.87 7.71
CA GLU A 245 16.85 0.23 6.98
C GLU A 245 18.21 0.73 7.48
N ALA A 246 18.41 2.06 7.54
CA ALA A 246 19.64 2.66 8.06
C ALA A 246 19.88 2.33 9.53
N SER A 247 18.84 2.34 10.38
CA SER A 247 18.99 2.06 11.81
C SER A 247 19.41 0.62 12.10
N GLU A 248 18.94 -0.34 11.32
CA GLU A 248 19.33 -1.76 11.47
C GLU A 248 20.77 -1.98 11.03
N VAL A 249 21.17 -1.43 9.88
CA VAL A 249 22.56 -1.51 9.41
C VAL A 249 23.52 -0.82 10.40
N LEU A 250 23.13 0.32 10.98
CA LEU A 250 23.92 1.01 12.00
C LEU A 250 24.02 0.23 13.32
N ALA A 251 23.03 -0.60 13.64
CA ALA A 251 23.07 -1.46 14.83
C ALA A 251 24.04 -2.64 14.65
N GLU A 252 24.20 -3.15 13.43
CA GLU A 252 25.12 -4.24 13.09
C GLU A 252 26.57 -3.76 12.89
N GLY A 253 26.78 -2.47 12.60
CA GLY A 253 28.11 -1.91 12.45
C GLY A 253 28.13 -0.50 11.87
N ASN A 254 29.32 0.03 11.70
CA ASN A 254 29.51 1.42 11.31
C ASN A 254 29.61 1.58 9.78
N SER A 255 28.48 1.53 9.08
CA SER A 255 28.44 1.70 7.61
C SER A 255 28.28 3.17 7.20
N ILE A 256 29.11 3.62 6.26
CA ILE A 256 29.01 4.97 5.65
C ILE A 256 27.67 5.10 4.91
N SER A 257 27.29 4.09 4.11
CA SER A 257 26.05 4.12 3.33
C SER A 257 24.82 4.23 4.23
N ALA A 258 24.84 3.60 5.41
CA ALA A 258 23.74 3.71 6.38
C ALA A 258 23.65 5.11 7.02
N ARG A 259 24.80 5.74 7.30
CA ARG A 259 24.84 7.14 7.76
C ARG A 259 24.26 8.09 6.72
N GLU A 260 24.64 7.90 5.45
CA GLU A 260 24.11 8.71 4.35
C GLU A 260 22.62 8.47 4.11
N ALA A 261 22.15 7.22 4.23
CA ALA A 261 20.73 6.88 4.19
C ALA A 261 19.95 7.58 5.33
N ALA A 262 20.49 7.61 6.54
CA ALA A 262 19.88 8.35 7.66
C ALA A 262 19.82 9.87 7.39
N ILE A 263 20.90 10.46 6.88
CA ILE A 263 20.97 11.88 6.54
C ILE A 263 19.98 12.23 5.42
N SER A 264 19.90 11.40 4.38
CA SER A 264 18.99 11.61 3.26
C SER A 264 17.52 11.39 3.65
N ALA A 265 17.22 10.46 4.56
CA ALA A 265 15.88 10.31 5.15
C ALA A 265 15.41 11.60 5.83
N ASN A 266 16.28 12.25 6.62
CA ASN A 266 15.95 13.54 7.22
C ASN A 266 15.81 14.67 6.18
N ARG A 267 16.57 14.64 5.07
CA ARG A 267 16.39 15.62 3.98
C ARG A 267 15.05 15.41 3.25
N ALA A 268 14.61 14.16 3.12
CA ALA A 268 13.33 13.80 2.52
C ALA A 268 12.14 14.20 3.39
N SER A 269 12.24 14.01 4.72
CA SER A 269 11.19 14.38 5.69
C SER A 269 11.80 15.12 6.90
N PRO A 270 12.03 16.45 6.82
CA PRO A 270 12.66 17.22 7.90
C PRO A 270 11.84 17.33 9.19
N ASP A 271 10.55 17.01 9.12
CA ASP A 271 9.57 16.97 10.20
C ASP A 271 9.57 15.62 10.96
N LEU A 272 10.25 14.60 10.43
CA LEU A 272 10.38 13.29 11.04
C LEU A 272 11.46 13.33 12.14
N ILE A 273 11.04 13.60 13.38
CA ILE A 273 11.92 13.71 14.56
C ILE A 273 12.93 12.55 14.68
N PRO A 274 12.53 11.26 14.54
CA PRO A 274 13.47 10.13 14.61
C PRO A 274 14.56 10.18 13.52
N ALA A 275 14.24 10.70 12.34
CA ALA A 275 15.22 10.88 11.27
C ALA A 275 16.23 11.99 11.58
N ALA A 276 15.76 13.10 12.14
CA ALA A 276 16.64 14.17 12.60
C ALA A 276 17.61 13.69 13.70
N VAL A 277 17.11 12.90 14.66
CA VAL A 277 17.93 12.30 15.73
C VAL A 277 18.97 11.34 15.15
N LEU A 278 18.58 10.41 14.28
CA LEU A 278 19.53 9.46 13.70
C LEU A 278 20.55 10.14 12.79
N ALA A 279 20.14 11.15 12.00
CA ALA A 279 21.04 11.95 11.20
C ALA A 279 22.04 12.73 12.07
N ALA A 280 21.59 13.34 13.18
CA ALA A 280 22.46 14.04 14.11
C ALA A 280 23.50 13.09 14.74
N ARG A 281 23.06 11.92 15.22
CA ARG A 281 23.97 10.87 15.73
C ARG A 281 24.97 10.40 14.68
N SER A 282 24.53 10.30 13.42
CA SER A 282 25.41 9.97 12.29
C SER A 282 26.48 11.03 12.04
N TYR A 283 26.18 12.33 12.23
CA TYR A 283 27.16 13.41 12.18
C TYR A 283 28.08 13.44 13.41
N ILE A 284 27.54 13.20 14.61
CA ILE A 284 28.35 13.09 15.85
C ILE A 284 29.38 11.99 15.69
N ALA A 285 28.98 10.84 15.15
CA ALA A 285 29.88 9.72 14.89
C ALA A 285 30.88 9.96 13.73
N GLN A 286 30.75 11.08 13.00
CA GLN A 286 31.72 11.62 12.04
C GLN A 286 32.57 12.76 12.64
N ASN A 287 32.40 13.07 13.93
CA ASN A 287 32.97 14.24 14.59
C ASN A 287 32.53 15.59 13.96
N ASP A 288 31.38 15.63 13.28
CA ASP A 288 30.81 16.85 12.69
C ASP A 288 29.72 17.45 13.59
N ALA A 289 30.17 18.08 14.68
CA ALA A 289 29.29 18.74 15.64
C ALA A 289 28.48 19.89 15.01
N ARG A 290 29.01 20.52 13.96
CA ARG A 290 28.39 21.68 13.30
C ARG A 290 27.14 21.26 12.53
N ASN A 291 27.24 20.21 11.70
CA ASN A 291 26.07 19.71 10.98
C ASN A 291 25.08 19.00 11.90
N ALA A 292 25.54 18.30 12.94
CA ALA A 292 24.67 17.74 13.96
C ALA A 292 23.80 18.82 14.62
N SER A 293 24.43 19.90 15.08
CA SER A 293 23.73 21.04 15.70
C SER A 293 22.74 21.68 14.73
N ARG A 294 23.14 21.90 13.47
CA ARG A 294 22.30 22.53 12.45
C ARG A 294 21.04 21.71 12.14
N VAL A 295 21.17 20.39 12.03
CA VAL A 295 20.03 19.50 11.77
C VAL A 295 19.03 19.56 12.93
N LEU A 296 19.52 19.43 14.17
CA LEU A 296 18.67 19.45 15.35
C LEU A 296 17.98 20.80 15.55
N GLN A 297 18.69 21.91 15.38
CA GLN A 297 18.11 23.26 15.46
C GLN A 297 17.03 23.49 14.40
N LYS A 298 17.25 23.01 13.17
CA LYS A 298 16.27 23.11 12.09
C LYS A 298 15.00 22.30 12.39
N THR A 299 15.12 21.09 12.93
CA THR A 299 13.94 20.30 13.28
C THR A 299 13.26 20.88 14.52
N TRP A 300 14.01 21.41 15.49
CA TRP A 300 13.46 22.09 16.67
C TRP A 300 12.63 23.32 16.34
N SER A 301 13.01 24.11 15.32
CA SER A 301 12.22 25.28 14.91
C SER A 301 10.83 24.91 14.39
N VAL A 302 10.65 23.68 13.88
CA VAL A 302 9.35 23.17 13.38
C VAL A 302 8.61 22.35 14.43
N ARG A 303 9.29 21.40 15.08
CA ARG A 303 8.73 20.48 16.08
C ARG A 303 9.70 20.28 17.26
N PRO A 304 9.65 21.13 18.30
CA PRO A 304 10.37 20.89 19.55
C PRO A 304 10.00 19.53 20.14
N HIS A 305 11.00 18.72 20.53
CA HIS A 305 10.76 17.37 21.02
C HIS A 305 11.89 16.90 21.98
N PRO A 306 11.58 16.20 23.09
CA PRO A 306 12.58 15.77 24.07
C PRO A 306 13.76 14.99 23.49
N SER A 307 13.52 14.12 22.50
CA SER A 307 14.59 13.33 21.85
C SER A 307 15.58 14.19 21.06
N LEU A 308 15.16 15.35 20.53
CA LEU A 308 16.07 16.29 19.87
C LEU A 308 16.98 16.96 20.89
N ALA A 309 16.45 17.30 22.07
CA ALA A 309 17.24 17.86 23.17
C ALA A 309 18.26 16.82 23.70
N ALA A 310 17.84 15.56 23.84
CA ALA A 310 18.74 14.47 24.21
C ALA A 310 19.87 14.29 23.18
N ALA A 311 19.54 14.24 21.88
CA ALA A 311 20.53 14.16 20.81
C ALA A 311 21.45 15.40 20.76
N TYR A 312 20.94 16.58 21.12
CA TYR A 312 21.75 17.80 21.21
C TYR A 312 22.70 17.75 22.41
N ALA A 313 22.32 17.13 23.52
CA ALA A 313 23.21 16.88 24.66
C ALA A 313 24.36 15.92 24.29
N GLU A 314 24.09 14.90 23.46
CA GLU A 314 25.09 13.91 23.00
C GLU A 314 26.25 14.53 22.19
N ILE A 315 26.09 15.72 21.60
CA ILE A 315 27.15 16.40 20.83
C ILE A 315 28.38 16.68 21.71
N VAL A 316 28.18 17.05 22.98
CA VAL A 316 29.24 17.34 23.95
C VAL A 316 28.87 16.69 25.30
N PRO A 317 29.22 15.41 25.51
CA PRO A 317 28.76 14.65 26.68
C PRO A 317 29.34 15.18 28.00
N ASP A 318 30.63 15.55 28.01
CA ASP A 318 31.39 15.87 29.23
C ASP A 318 31.35 17.36 29.63
N GLU A 319 30.30 18.08 29.24
CA GLU A 319 30.21 19.51 29.53
C GLU A 319 29.64 19.80 30.94
N LYS A 320 30.15 20.85 31.59
CA LYS A 320 29.62 21.34 32.87
C LYS A 320 28.21 21.93 32.68
N PRO A 321 27.30 21.85 33.68
CA PRO A 321 25.93 22.33 33.53
C PRO A 321 25.78 23.79 33.06
N ALA A 322 26.61 24.70 33.56
CA ALA A 322 26.59 26.10 33.12
C ALA A 322 27.03 26.29 31.65
N ALA A 323 27.95 25.45 31.16
CA ALA A 323 28.36 25.47 29.74
C ALA A 323 27.27 24.86 28.85
N ARG A 324 26.62 23.79 29.33
CA ARG A 324 25.45 23.18 28.69
C ARG A 324 24.34 24.19 28.46
N LEU A 325 23.96 24.91 29.51
CA LEU A 325 22.91 25.93 29.43
C LEU A 325 23.21 26.96 28.32
N ARG A 326 24.44 27.49 28.26
CA ARG A 326 24.85 28.45 27.22
C ARG A 326 24.75 27.88 25.81
N ARG A 327 25.18 26.64 25.59
CA ARG A 327 25.11 25.98 24.26
C ARG A 327 23.69 25.69 23.83
N PHE A 328 22.82 25.35 24.78
CA PHE A 328 21.40 25.10 24.53
C PHE A 328 20.61 26.37 24.23
N GLU A 329 21.12 27.57 24.56
CA GLU A 329 20.46 28.83 24.16
C GLU A 329 20.19 28.89 22.66
N ASP A 330 21.11 28.42 21.82
CA ASP A 330 20.94 28.46 20.36
C ASP A 330 19.82 27.53 19.86
N LEU A 331 19.57 26.43 20.59
CA LEU A 331 18.43 25.54 20.34
C LEU A 331 17.13 26.19 20.82
N MET A 332 17.12 26.73 22.05
CA MET A 332 15.93 27.33 22.66
C MET A 332 15.46 28.60 21.93
N LYS A 333 16.40 29.41 21.40
CA LYS A 333 16.11 30.62 20.60
C LYS A 333 15.26 30.33 19.36
N GLN A 334 15.27 29.10 18.84
CA GLN A 334 14.48 28.74 17.66
C GLN A 334 12.98 28.71 17.94
N ASN A 335 12.56 28.39 19.16
CA ASN A 335 11.14 28.33 19.53
C ASN A 335 10.95 28.61 21.03
N PRO A 336 11.11 29.87 21.49
CA PRO A 336 11.21 30.21 22.90
C PRO A 336 9.91 30.02 23.70
N ASP A 337 8.75 30.21 23.04
CA ASP A 337 7.44 30.19 23.71
C ASP A 337 6.83 28.79 23.80
N HIS A 338 7.41 27.79 23.11
CA HIS A 338 6.90 26.42 23.11
C HIS A 338 7.06 25.77 24.48
N GLU A 339 6.05 25.00 24.91
CA GLU A 339 6.04 24.30 26.21
C GLU A 339 7.30 23.45 26.41
N GLU A 340 7.64 22.62 25.43
CA GLU A 340 8.85 21.79 25.46
C GLU A 340 10.15 22.60 25.67
N THR A 341 10.27 23.78 25.05
CA THR A 341 11.43 24.66 25.22
C THR A 341 11.50 25.21 26.64
N ARG A 342 10.37 25.62 27.21
CA ARG A 342 10.29 26.11 28.60
C ARG A 342 10.60 25.01 29.62
N LEU A 343 10.10 23.80 29.40
CA LEU A 343 10.42 22.62 30.24
C LEU A 343 11.92 22.29 30.18
N LEU A 344 12.49 22.23 28.97
CA LEU A 344 13.92 22.01 28.77
C LEU A 344 14.76 23.10 29.44
N HIS A 345 14.37 24.37 29.30
CA HIS A 345 15.08 25.49 29.91
C HIS A 345 15.09 25.37 31.44
N ALA A 346 13.94 25.04 32.05
CA ALA A 346 13.84 24.86 33.49
C ALA A 346 14.71 23.68 33.98
N GLU A 347 14.74 22.56 33.25
CA GLU A 347 15.61 21.41 33.58
C GLU A 347 17.10 21.74 33.48
N LEU A 348 17.50 22.50 32.47
CA LEU A 348 18.89 22.96 32.33
C LEU A 348 19.31 23.91 33.44
N LEU A 349 18.42 24.80 33.86
CA LEU A 349 18.65 25.71 34.99
C LEU A 349 18.71 24.95 36.32
N LEU A 350 17.85 23.94 36.51
CA LEU A 350 17.93 23.02 37.65
C LEU A 350 19.27 22.29 37.71
N ALA A 351 19.76 21.78 36.58
CA ALA A 351 21.07 21.13 36.51
C ALA A 351 22.23 22.10 36.81
N ALA A 352 22.04 23.40 36.55
CA ALA A 352 22.98 24.47 36.88
C ALA A 352 22.77 25.07 38.29
N GLU A 353 21.86 24.49 39.09
CA GLU A 353 21.50 24.94 40.45
C GLU A 353 20.94 26.38 40.53
N ASP A 354 20.45 26.93 39.41
CA ASP A 354 19.72 28.22 39.39
C ASP A 354 18.21 27.98 39.57
N PHE A 355 17.80 27.72 40.83
CA PHE A 355 16.39 27.48 41.16
C PHE A 355 15.48 28.68 40.86
N PRO A 356 15.84 29.93 41.20
CA PRO A 356 15.02 31.10 40.85
C PRO A 356 14.89 31.31 39.34
N GLY A 357 15.93 31.00 38.57
CA GLY A 357 15.90 30.95 37.12
C GLY A 357 14.94 29.88 36.62
N ALA A 358 15.07 28.65 37.12
CA ALA A 358 14.22 27.53 36.73
C ALA A 358 12.73 27.83 36.99
N ARG A 359 12.40 28.49 38.12
CA ARG A 359 11.05 28.96 38.43
C ARG A 359 10.52 29.93 37.38
N ARG A 360 11.33 30.91 36.98
CA ARG A 360 10.97 31.89 35.94
C ARG A 360 10.77 31.24 34.57
N ALA A 361 11.62 30.28 34.21
CA ALA A 361 11.52 29.54 32.95
C ALA A 361 10.28 28.64 32.90
N LEU A 362 10.00 27.90 33.98
CA LEU A 362 8.80 27.07 34.11
C LEU A 362 7.53 27.94 34.07
N GLY A 363 7.56 29.10 34.72
CA GLY A 363 6.47 30.08 34.76
C GLY A 363 5.15 29.45 35.23
N ASP A 364 4.13 29.56 34.40
CA ASP A 364 2.76 29.10 34.67
C ASP A 364 2.44 27.68 34.17
N LEU A 365 3.40 26.94 33.59
CA LEU A 365 3.15 25.62 32.98
C LEU A 365 2.57 24.62 33.98
N ALA A 366 3.13 24.55 35.19
CA ALA A 366 2.66 23.64 36.25
C ALA A 366 1.24 23.95 36.75
N SER A 367 0.68 25.11 36.40
CA SER A 367 -0.68 25.52 36.75
C SER A 367 -1.64 25.43 35.55
N LYS A 368 -1.22 25.87 34.36
CA LYS A 368 -2.04 25.87 33.14
C LYS A 368 -2.14 24.49 32.49
N HIS A 369 -1.02 23.76 32.44
CA HIS A 369 -0.92 22.45 31.82
C HIS A 369 -0.11 21.50 32.73
N PRO A 370 -0.72 21.04 33.86
CA PRO A 370 -0.03 20.21 34.83
C PRO A 370 0.25 18.83 34.24
N THR A 371 1.52 18.54 34.00
CA THR A 371 2.02 17.22 33.60
C THR A 371 2.90 16.67 34.70
N VAL A 372 3.15 15.35 34.68
CA VAL A 372 4.12 14.70 35.57
C VAL A 372 5.46 15.43 35.49
N ARG A 373 5.90 15.80 34.28
CA ARG A 373 7.16 16.51 34.06
C ARG A 373 7.13 17.93 34.63
N SER A 374 6.12 18.75 34.33
CA SER A 374 6.05 20.13 34.82
C SER A 374 5.93 20.21 36.34
N LEU A 375 5.18 19.29 36.96
CA LEU A 375 5.06 19.20 38.42
C LEU A 375 6.33 18.64 39.09
N SER A 376 7.04 17.71 38.44
CA SER A 376 8.31 17.20 38.96
C SER A 376 9.39 18.29 38.95
N ILE A 377 9.44 19.10 37.89
CA ILE A 377 10.31 20.28 37.81
C ILE A 377 9.94 21.27 38.93
N LEU A 378 8.66 21.58 39.12
CA LEU A 378 8.22 22.46 40.20
C LEU A 378 8.63 21.92 41.58
N ALA A 379 8.42 20.64 41.84
CA ALA A 379 8.82 20.00 43.09
C ALA A 379 10.34 20.07 43.33
N ALA A 380 11.15 19.93 42.28
CA ALA A 380 12.60 20.07 42.36
C ALA A 380 13.02 21.52 42.65
N ILE A 381 12.35 22.50 42.05
CA ILE A 381 12.57 23.93 42.32
C ILE A 381 12.26 24.26 43.78
N GLU A 382 11.07 23.87 44.28
CA GLU A 382 10.66 24.14 45.67
C GLU A 382 11.64 23.52 46.67
N ARG A 383 12.09 22.28 46.41
CA ARG A 383 13.09 21.63 47.26
C ARG A 383 14.43 22.37 47.23
N GLY A 384 14.88 22.81 46.05
CA GLY A 384 16.14 23.55 45.90
C GLY A 384 16.13 24.94 46.54
N GLU A 385 14.97 25.60 46.59
CA GLU A 385 14.76 26.88 47.28
C GLU A 385 14.55 26.72 48.80
N GLY A 386 14.48 25.48 49.31
CA GLY A 386 14.37 25.20 50.75
C GLY A 386 12.94 25.19 51.29
N ALA A 387 11.94 24.90 50.46
CA ALA A 387 10.56 24.72 50.91
C ALA A 387 10.40 23.48 51.81
N ASP A 388 9.40 23.51 52.70
CA ASP A 388 9.09 22.37 53.58
C ASP A 388 8.75 21.10 52.78
N ASP A 389 9.20 19.94 53.29
CA ASP A 389 8.93 18.63 52.69
C ASP A 389 7.44 18.33 52.48
N ALA A 390 6.57 18.95 53.29
CA ALA A 390 5.11 18.83 53.12
C ALA A 390 4.62 19.46 51.81
N VAL A 391 5.19 20.60 51.41
CA VAL A 391 4.86 21.29 50.15
C VAL A 391 5.33 20.45 48.96
N VAL A 392 6.59 19.98 49.02
CA VAL A 392 7.16 19.14 47.96
C VAL A 392 6.36 17.85 47.79
N ARG A 393 5.98 17.19 48.90
CA ARG A 393 5.10 16.02 48.87
C ARG A 393 3.73 16.33 48.27
N GLY A 394 3.12 17.47 48.62
CA GLY A 394 1.85 17.89 48.02
C GLY A 394 1.92 18.04 46.50
N ILE A 395 3.00 18.60 45.97
CA ILE A 395 3.21 18.74 44.52
C ILE A 395 3.43 17.37 43.85
N LEU A 396 4.28 16.53 44.43
CA LEU A 396 4.51 15.17 43.91
C LEU A 396 3.24 14.32 43.94
N ALA A 397 2.40 14.51 44.94
CA ALA A 397 1.13 13.80 45.04
C ALA A 397 0.15 14.24 43.95
N ARG A 398 0.16 15.53 43.54
CA ARG A 398 -0.54 15.99 42.34
C ARG A 398 0.03 15.38 41.05
N ALA A 399 1.34 15.16 40.99
CA ALA A 399 1.98 14.57 39.81
C ALA A 399 1.53 13.12 39.56
N LEU A 400 1.15 12.35 40.59
CA LEU A 400 0.70 10.96 40.45
C LEU A 400 -0.57 10.80 39.59
N VAL A 401 -1.41 11.83 39.55
CA VAL A 401 -2.67 11.84 38.79
C VAL A 401 -2.62 12.77 37.58
N ALA A 402 -1.49 13.45 37.38
CA ALA A 402 -1.29 14.34 36.24
C ALA A 402 -0.99 13.54 34.96
N SER A 403 -1.26 14.16 33.81
CA SER A 403 -0.90 13.59 32.52
C SER A 403 0.61 13.41 32.40
N ARG A 404 1.07 12.35 31.73
CA ARG A 404 2.49 12.19 31.39
C ARG A 404 2.95 13.18 30.30
N GLY A 405 2.03 13.96 29.74
CA GLY A 405 2.27 14.84 28.60
C GLY A 405 2.23 14.08 27.27
N PRO A 406 2.74 14.72 26.21
CA PRO A 406 2.81 14.12 24.88
C PRO A 406 3.60 12.81 24.87
N GLN A 407 3.09 11.82 24.14
CA GLN A 407 3.70 10.50 23.92
C GLN A 407 3.51 10.09 22.45
N TRP A 408 4.13 9.00 22.01
CA TRP A 408 3.85 8.45 20.69
C TRP A 408 2.50 7.75 20.70
N VAL A 409 1.51 8.32 20.02
CA VAL A 409 0.15 7.79 19.94
C VAL A 409 -0.15 7.39 18.50
N CYS A 410 -0.65 6.17 18.31
CA CYS A 410 -1.11 5.71 17.00
C CYS A 410 -2.43 6.39 16.61
N ASP A 411 -2.47 7.06 15.46
CA ASP A 411 -3.67 7.74 14.99
C ASP A 411 -4.79 6.80 14.53
N LYS A 412 -4.47 5.51 14.30
CA LYS A 412 -5.46 4.49 13.88
C LYS A 412 -6.14 3.79 15.06
N CYS A 413 -5.39 3.43 16.10
CA CYS A 413 -5.89 2.61 17.21
C CYS A 413 -5.73 3.27 18.58
N HIS A 414 -5.16 4.48 18.64
CA HIS A 414 -4.86 5.23 19.86
C HIS A 414 -3.93 4.51 20.85
N ASN A 415 -3.22 3.44 20.41
CA ASN A 415 -2.20 2.81 21.25
C ASN A 415 -1.06 3.78 21.54
N VAL A 416 -0.60 3.78 22.80
CA VAL A 416 0.51 4.60 23.27
C VAL A 416 1.78 3.75 23.25
N MET A 417 2.83 4.26 22.62
CA MET A 417 4.14 3.61 22.52
C MET A 417 5.19 4.46 23.25
N ALA A 418 6.12 3.79 23.93
CA ALA A 418 7.23 4.46 24.62
C ALA A 418 8.25 5.02 23.63
N ASP A 419 8.67 4.18 22.68
CA ASP A 419 9.61 4.53 21.62
C ASP A 419 8.92 4.63 20.27
N TRP A 420 9.48 5.46 19.39
CA TRP A 420 8.98 5.57 18.03
C TRP A 420 9.30 4.32 17.20
N SER A 421 8.31 3.88 16.42
CA SER A 421 8.41 2.78 15.46
C SER A 421 7.68 3.15 14.15
N PRO A 422 8.12 2.66 12.97
CA PRO A 422 7.39 2.81 11.71
C PRO A 422 6.02 2.13 11.75
N VAL A 423 5.87 1.10 12.59
CA VAL A 423 4.70 0.23 12.66
C VAL A 423 4.21 0.22 14.10
N CYS A 424 2.92 0.40 14.28
CA CYS A 424 2.27 0.25 15.58
C CYS A 424 2.28 -1.22 16.02
N ASP A 425 2.79 -1.47 17.22
CA ASP A 425 2.85 -2.78 17.88
C ASP A 425 1.47 -3.41 18.15
N SER A 426 0.41 -2.61 18.31
CA SER A 426 -0.95 -3.07 18.57
C SER A 426 -1.72 -3.39 17.29
N CYS A 427 -1.83 -2.44 16.36
CA CYS A 427 -2.69 -2.59 15.18
C CYS A 427 -1.94 -2.86 13.86
N GLY A 428 -0.61 -2.88 13.86
CA GLY A 428 0.21 -3.06 12.66
C GLY A 428 0.18 -1.89 11.68
N GLY A 429 -0.39 -0.74 12.05
CA GLY A 429 -0.49 0.43 11.17
C GLY A 429 0.88 1.08 10.87
N PHE A 430 1.21 1.23 9.58
CA PHE A 430 2.45 1.85 9.10
C PHE A 430 2.37 3.39 9.02
N ASP A 431 3.41 4.10 9.49
CA ASP A 431 3.54 5.56 9.61
C ASP A 431 2.29 6.21 10.24
N THR A 432 1.85 5.64 11.37
CA THR A 432 0.64 6.09 12.10
C THR A 432 0.94 6.77 13.44
N LEU A 433 2.21 6.84 13.87
CA LEU A 433 2.56 7.40 15.18
C LEU A 433 2.74 8.91 15.12
N THR A 434 2.03 9.60 16.00
CA THR A 434 2.12 11.05 16.18
C THR A 434 2.47 11.38 17.63
N TRP A 435 3.34 12.37 17.83
CA TRP A 435 3.68 12.88 19.16
C TRP A 435 2.57 13.80 19.65
N ARG A 436 1.71 13.29 20.54
CA ARG A 436 0.58 14.04 21.11
C ARG A 436 0.18 13.49 22.48
N GLU A 437 -0.59 14.27 23.20
CA GLU A 437 -1.16 13.80 24.45
C GLU A 437 -2.29 12.79 24.18
N PRO A 438 -2.28 11.62 24.84
CA PRO A 438 -3.36 10.65 24.71
C PRO A 438 -4.71 11.25 25.17
N GLU A 439 -5.75 11.12 24.35
CA GLU A 439 -7.10 11.64 24.65
C GLU A 439 -7.75 10.96 25.86
N SER A 440 -7.35 9.72 26.13
CA SER A 440 -7.79 8.98 27.29
C SER A 440 -6.63 8.92 28.26
N ALA A 441 -6.89 9.27 29.53
CA ALA A 441 -6.05 8.86 30.64
C ALA A 441 -6.18 7.33 30.81
N VAL A 442 -5.92 6.54 29.76
CA VAL A 442 -5.92 5.07 29.82
C VAL A 442 -4.61 4.68 30.46
N TRP A 443 -4.70 4.66 31.78
CA TRP A 443 -3.84 3.98 32.72
C TRP A 443 -3.48 2.58 32.21
N THR A 444 -2.22 2.37 31.81
CA THR A 444 -1.60 1.08 32.00
C THR A 444 -1.15 0.99 33.47
N ALA A 445 -1.92 0.23 34.26
CA ALA A 445 -1.77 -0.16 35.67
C ALA A 445 -2.40 0.78 36.75
N PRO A 446 -2.97 0.21 37.84
CA PRO A 446 -4.11 0.79 38.55
C PRO A 446 -3.67 1.83 39.59
N ALA A 447 -4.12 3.07 39.42
CA ALA A 447 -4.14 4.06 40.51
C ALA A 447 -5.57 4.48 40.87
N ALA A 448 -6.56 3.64 40.60
CA ALA A 448 -7.97 3.89 40.95
C ALA A 448 -8.25 3.90 42.47
N GLY A 449 -7.23 3.87 43.33
CA GLY A 449 -7.39 3.98 44.80
C GLY A 449 -6.42 4.92 45.52
N GLY A 450 -5.51 5.59 44.81
CA GLY A 450 -4.48 6.43 45.45
C GLY A 450 -4.88 7.90 45.64
N ALA A 451 -5.71 8.42 44.73
CA ALA A 451 -6.09 9.84 44.70
C ALA A 451 -7.02 10.23 45.88
N GLU A 452 -7.87 9.31 46.35
CA GLU A 452 -8.77 9.59 47.48
C GLU A 452 -8.06 9.67 48.85
N MET A 453 -6.81 9.18 48.92
CA MET A 453 -5.99 9.18 50.14
C MET A 453 -5.05 10.39 50.24
N LEU A 454 -5.07 11.30 49.26
CA LEU A 454 -4.25 12.52 49.22
C LEU A 454 -4.38 13.40 50.49
N PRO A 455 -5.58 13.58 51.10
CA PRO A 455 -5.71 14.35 52.33
C PRO A 455 -5.01 13.71 53.55
N LEU A 456 -4.82 12.39 53.55
CA LEU A 456 -4.18 11.64 54.65
C LEU A 456 -2.65 11.63 54.52
N LEU A 457 -2.11 11.67 53.30
CA LEU A 457 -0.66 11.77 53.01
C LEU A 457 -0.09 13.18 53.25
N VAL A 458 -0.94 14.21 53.12
CA VAL A 458 -0.56 15.63 53.30
C VAL A 458 -0.69 16.09 54.76
N GLY A 459 -1.27 15.26 55.65
CA GLY A 459 -1.10 15.31 57.11
C GLY A 459 -0.93 16.70 57.73
N GLY A 460 -2.05 17.41 57.93
CA GLY A 460 -2.10 18.65 58.71
C GLY A 460 -1.74 18.43 60.18
N LYS A 461 -0.98 19.38 60.74
CA LYS A 461 -0.51 19.56 62.12
C LYS A 461 -1.28 18.83 63.25
N ALA A 462 -0.50 18.19 64.13
CA ALA A 462 -0.67 18.31 65.58
C ALA A 462 0.70 18.54 66.23
N ALA A 463 0.83 19.62 67.00
CA ALA A 463 2.02 20.00 67.73
C ALA A 463 2.10 19.28 69.10
N GLU A 464 3.34 18.99 69.50
CA GLU A 464 3.92 18.82 70.85
C GLU A 464 3.30 17.83 71.86
N THR A 465 4.07 16.80 72.24
CA THR A 465 4.94 16.84 73.45
C THR A 465 5.85 15.58 73.54
N PRO A 466 7.04 15.65 74.19
CA PRO A 466 8.06 14.60 74.14
C PRO A 466 8.27 13.86 75.47
N VAL A 467 8.34 12.51 75.50
CA VAL A 467 9.03 11.72 76.56
C VAL A 467 9.15 10.22 76.12
N PRO A 468 10.04 9.37 76.69
CA PRO A 468 11.48 9.25 76.42
C PRO A 468 11.92 7.85 75.93
N VAL A 469 13.22 7.74 75.64
CA VAL A 469 14.01 6.56 75.20
C VAL A 469 14.03 5.41 76.22
N PRO A 470 14.22 4.15 75.76
CA PRO A 470 15.19 3.29 76.43
C PRO A 470 16.25 2.67 75.50
N THR A 471 17.43 2.57 76.09
CA THR A 471 18.76 2.20 75.59
C THR A 471 18.95 0.68 75.42
N ALA A 472 19.76 0.26 74.42
CA ALA A 472 20.74 -0.86 74.46
C ALA A 472 21.45 -0.93 73.09
N ALA A 473 22.73 -0.56 72.95
CA ALA A 473 23.95 -1.40 73.09
C ALA A 473 24.05 -2.56 72.07
N ALA A 474 25.16 -2.93 71.41
CA ALA A 474 26.47 -2.35 71.13
C ALA A 474 27.18 -3.28 70.10
N ALA A 475 27.85 -2.69 69.08
CA ALA A 475 29.09 -3.12 68.35
C ALA A 475 29.21 -4.56 67.73
N PRO A 476 30.22 -4.88 66.85
CA PRO A 476 31.33 -4.07 66.31
C PRO A 476 31.60 -4.18 64.77
N ARG A 477 32.43 -3.24 64.26
CA ARG A 477 33.28 -3.30 63.03
C ARG A 477 34.58 -4.07 63.34
N PRO A 478 35.37 -4.65 62.39
CA PRO A 478 36.21 -3.90 61.40
C PRO A 478 36.64 -4.76 60.16
N PRO A 479 37.76 -4.51 59.42
CA PRO A 479 38.54 -3.29 59.12
C PRO A 479 38.73 -3.00 57.61
N GLN A 480 39.28 -1.81 57.33
CA GLN A 480 39.89 -1.39 56.06
C GLN A 480 41.36 -1.86 55.96
N ALA A 481 41.89 -1.96 54.74
CA ALA A 481 43.33 -1.88 54.48
C ALA A 481 43.59 -0.87 53.35
N ALA A 482 44.58 -0.01 53.59
CA ALA A 482 45.07 1.03 52.70
C ALA A 482 46.26 0.54 51.86
N GLY A 483 46.49 1.19 50.73
CA GLY A 483 47.74 1.10 49.97
C GLY A 483 47.77 2.15 48.86
N MET A 484 48.48 3.26 49.10
CA MET A 484 48.92 4.24 48.09
C MET A 484 50.13 3.72 47.32
N VAL A 485 50.29 4.06 46.03
CA VAL A 485 51.49 4.73 45.44
C VAL A 485 51.06 5.46 44.14
N ASP A 486 51.56 6.69 43.95
CA ASP A 486 51.35 7.60 42.82
C ASP A 486 52.35 7.45 41.64
N ALA A 487 51.83 7.73 40.43
CA ALA A 487 52.38 8.51 39.27
C ALA A 487 53.55 7.96 38.41
N PRO A 488 53.79 8.46 37.15
CA PRO A 488 53.09 9.46 36.31
C PRO A 488 52.79 8.97 34.84
N PRO A 489 52.26 9.81 33.90
CA PRO A 489 51.62 9.35 32.66
C PRO A 489 52.57 9.29 31.46
N GLU A 490 52.20 8.47 30.45
CA GLU A 490 52.82 8.50 29.12
C GLU A 490 51.71 8.43 28.04
N ALA A 491 51.74 9.41 27.14
CA ALA A 491 51.01 9.47 25.88
C ALA A 491 51.86 10.29 24.90
N PRO A 492 51.64 10.25 23.57
CA PRO A 492 50.88 9.29 22.75
C PRO A 492 51.71 8.75 21.55
N ALA A 493 51.19 7.78 20.80
CA ALA A 493 51.70 7.53 19.45
C ALA A 493 50.63 6.99 18.49
N ALA A 494 50.59 7.67 17.34
CA ALA A 494 50.18 7.23 16.01
C ALA A 494 48.69 7.01 15.72
N ALA A 495 48.10 8.07 15.19
CA ALA A 495 47.02 8.02 14.21
C ALA A 495 47.41 7.10 13.02
N ALA A 496 46.61 6.07 12.79
CA ALA A 496 46.56 5.40 11.49
C ALA A 496 45.47 6.10 10.67
N ALA A 497 45.91 6.74 9.58
CA ALA A 497 45.05 7.35 8.59
C ALA A 497 44.05 6.31 8.05
N ALA A 498 42.76 6.53 8.28
CA ALA A 498 41.72 5.89 7.51
C ALA A 498 41.82 6.44 6.08
N ALA A 499 42.12 5.55 5.14
CA ALA A 499 42.13 5.87 3.72
C ALA A 499 40.76 6.41 3.31
N GLU A 500 40.74 7.56 2.64
CA GLU A 500 39.56 8.06 1.93
C GLU A 500 39.22 7.07 0.81
N GLU A 501 38.17 6.27 1.04
CA GLU A 501 37.52 5.51 -0.01
C GLU A 501 36.66 6.45 -0.87
N PRO A 502 36.57 6.21 -2.19
CA PRO A 502 36.00 7.16 -3.14
C PRO A 502 34.52 7.45 -2.81
N ALA A 503 34.18 8.74 -2.76
CA ALA A 503 32.82 9.22 -2.54
C ALA A 503 31.83 8.60 -3.55
N GLU A 504 30.93 7.74 -3.06
CA GLU A 504 29.83 7.21 -3.84
C GLU A 504 28.76 8.30 -4.00
N ILE A 505 28.58 8.79 -5.23
CA ILE A 505 27.60 9.86 -5.50
C ILE A 505 26.26 9.20 -5.88
N ALA A 506 25.22 9.47 -5.09
CA ALA A 506 23.86 8.99 -5.36
C ALA A 506 23.22 9.69 -6.56
N ASP A 507 22.75 8.93 -7.55
CA ASP A 507 22.03 9.42 -8.74
C ASP A 507 20.50 9.40 -8.51
N VAL A 508 20.01 10.25 -7.61
CA VAL A 508 18.57 10.38 -7.31
C VAL A 508 18.07 11.82 -7.34
N GLN A 509 16.79 12.02 -7.68
CA GLN A 509 16.20 13.36 -7.68
C GLN A 509 16.24 14.01 -6.29
N PRO A 510 16.40 15.35 -6.20
CA PRO A 510 16.42 16.07 -4.93
C PRO A 510 15.21 15.74 -4.05
N GLY A 511 15.49 15.34 -2.82
CA GLY A 511 14.50 14.96 -1.81
C GLY A 511 14.20 13.48 -1.72
N MET A 512 14.57 12.64 -2.69
CA MET A 512 14.44 11.20 -2.58
C MET A 512 15.57 10.61 -1.73
N VAL A 513 15.27 9.62 -0.89
CA VAL A 513 16.32 8.88 -0.17
C VAL A 513 16.98 7.92 -1.15
N PRO A 514 18.31 8.00 -1.38
CA PRO A 514 19.03 7.03 -2.18
C PRO A 514 18.81 5.60 -1.68
N ARG A 515 18.84 4.63 -2.59
CA ARG A 515 18.96 3.20 -2.28
C ARG A 515 20.39 2.77 -2.55
N GLU A 516 20.78 1.64 -1.99
CA GLU A 516 22.06 0.99 -2.27
C GLU A 516 22.31 0.81 -3.79
N SER A 517 21.27 0.49 -4.56
CA SER A 517 21.33 0.37 -6.03
C SER A 517 21.54 1.69 -6.77
N ASP A 518 21.28 2.81 -6.12
CA ASP A 518 21.33 4.15 -6.72
C ASP A 518 22.72 4.80 -6.55
N TYR A 519 23.61 4.16 -5.77
CA TYR A 519 25.01 4.53 -5.67
C TYR A 519 25.79 3.92 -6.84
N ARG A 520 26.38 4.78 -7.66
CA ARG A 520 27.36 4.36 -8.67
C ARG A 520 28.75 4.64 -8.12
N ARG A 521 29.62 3.63 -8.12
CA ARG A 521 31.07 3.85 -7.99
C ARG A 521 31.54 4.60 -9.22
N ALA A 522 31.89 5.87 -9.05
CA ALA A 522 32.55 6.62 -10.10
C ALA A 522 33.90 5.94 -10.40
N PRO A 523 34.25 5.70 -11.68
CA PRO A 523 35.61 5.30 -12.00
C PRO A 523 36.56 6.43 -11.61
N LEU A 524 37.72 6.06 -11.06
CA LEU A 524 38.82 6.94 -10.61
C LEU A 524 39.35 7.92 -11.68
N SER A 525 38.79 7.96 -12.89
CA SER A 525 39.19 8.87 -13.98
C SER A 525 38.46 10.22 -14.01
N ALA A 526 37.64 10.55 -13.01
CA ALA A 526 36.97 11.85 -12.91
C ALA A 526 37.48 12.73 -11.74
N ALA A 527 38.55 12.32 -11.05
CA ALA A 527 39.22 13.10 -10.01
C ALA A 527 40.12 14.23 -10.57
N GLY A 528 39.67 14.90 -11.63
CA GLY A 528 40.38 16.00 -12.30
C GLY A 528 39.49 17.21 -12.61
N ALA A 529 38.26 17.26 -12.11
CA ALA A 529 37.41 18.44 -12.22
C ALA A 529 37.31 19.11 -10.85
N GLU A 530 38.11 20.15 -10.63
CA GLU A 530 38.01 21.04 -9.47
C GLU A 530 36.58 21.61 -9.35
N PRO A 531 36.02 21.73 -8.14
CA PRO A 531 34.77 22.44 -7.95
C PRO A 531 35.00 23.95 -8.15
N ALA A 532 34.31 24.54 -9.12
CA ALA A 532 34.29 25.97 -9.34
C ALA A 532 33.78 26.70 -8.08
N MET A 533 34.71 27.25 -7.30
CA MET A 533 34.41 28.24 -6.28
C MET A 533 34.37 29.63 -6.93
N THR A 534 33.30 30.35 -6.64
CA THR A 534 33.11 31.77 -6.94
C THR A 534 34.22 32.61 -6.30
N VAL A 535 35.04 33.26 -7.12
CA VAL A 535 35.89 34.39 -6.73
C VAL A 535 35.40 35.60 -7.51
N THR A 536 34.81 36.55 -6.80
CA THR A 536 34.58 37.92 -7.25
C THR A 536 35.89 38.70 -7.17
N ASP A 537 36.34 39.27 -8.28
CA ASP A 537 37.23 40.43 -8.32
C ASP A 537 37.03 41.23 -9.63
N PRO A 538 37.41 42.53 -9.67
CA PRO A 538 36.62 43.59 -10.31
C PRO A 538 36.88 43.82 -11.80
N ASP A 539 35.90 44.44 -12.47
CA ASP A 539 35.85 44.80 -13.89
C ASP A 539 37.05 45.63 -14.39
N PRO A 540 37.64 45.28 -15.56
CA PRO A 540 38.35 46.21 -16.41
C PRO A 540 37.53 46.62 -17.66
N GLU A 541 37.71 47.88 -18.04
CA GLU A 541 37.05 48.61 -19.14
C GLU A 541 37.08 47.95 -20.53
N PRO A 542 36.11 48.28 -21.42
CA PRO A 542 35.89 47.58 -22.68
C PRO A 542 36.81 48.06 -23.82
N VAL A 543 37.44 47.12 -24.52
CA VAL A 543 38.15 47.37 -25.80
C VAL A 543 37.31 46.89 -26.98
N ALA A 544 37.25 47.75 -27.99
CA ALA A 544 36.36 47.76 -29.14
C ALA A 544 36.44 46.56 -30.09
N ALA A 545 35.27 46.18 -30.65
CA ALA A 545 35.12 45.27 -31.79
C ALA A 545 35.08 46.03 -33.13
N PRO A 546 35.54 45.43 -34.25
CA PRO A 546 35.56 46.08 -35.56
C PRO A 546 34.19 45.99 -36.28
N ALA A 547 33.93 47.01 -37.11
CA ALA A 547 32.66 47.29 -37.77
C ALA A 547 32.32 46.40 -38.99
N PRO A 548 31.02 46.18 -39.29
CA PRO A 548 30.55 45.84 -40.62
C PRO A 548 29.96 47.05 -41.37
N THR A 549 30.07 47.00 -42.70
CA THR A 549 29.72 48.00 -43.73
C THR A 549 28.20 48.22 -43.96
N PRO A 550 27.78 49.30 -44.65
CA PRO A 550 26.43 49.86 -44.57
C PRO A 550 25.50 49.46 -45.74
N VAL A 551 24.19 49.38 -45.46
CA VAL A 551 23.08 49.28 -46.44
C VAL A 551 21.93 50.22 -45.97
N PRO A 552 21.19 50.91 -46.88
CA PRO A 552 20.55 52.23 -46.65
C PRO A 552 19.08 52.15 -46.13
N PRO A 553 18.39 53.30 -45.84
CA PRO A 553 17.38 53.45 -44.78
C PRO A 553 15.92 53.12 -45.18
N PRO A 554 14.96 53.11 -44.24
CA PRO A 554 13.69 52.39 -44.37
C PRO A 554 12.58 53.20 -45.04
N ALA A 555 11.70 52.51 -45.77
CA ALA A 555 10.42 53.00 -46.24
C ALA A 555 9.27 52.55 -45.31
N GLU A 556 8.21 53.34 -45.33
CA GLU A 556 7.08 53.45 -44.40
C GLU A 556 6.24 52.20 -44.11
N ALA A 557 5.56 52.30 -42.96
CA ALA A 557 4.60 51.37 -42.40
C ALA A 557 3.31 51.19 -43.24
N ALA A 558 2.78 49.96 -43.23
CA ALA A 558 1.39 49.64 -43.54
C ALA A 558 0.95 48.38 -42.74
N PRO A 559 -0.36 48.22 -42.43
CA PRO A 559 -0.81 47.65 -41.16
C PRO A 559 -1.08 46.14 -41.14
N ALA A 560 -1.25 45.66 -39.91
CA ALA A 560 -1.51 44.29 -39.48
C ALA A 560 -2.64 43.55 -40.23
N ARG A 561 -2.42 42.27 -40.52
CA ARG A 561 -3.46 41.29 -40.88
C ARG A 561 -4.00 40.61 -39.62
N PRO A 562 -5.32 40.37 -39.51
CA PRO A 562 -5.94 39.77 -38.34
C PRO A 562 -5.73 38.25 -38.25
N GLU A 563 -5.57 37.76 -37.02
CA GLU A 563 -5.57 36.34 -36.65
C GLU A 563 -6.88 35.63 -37.02
N PRO A 564 -6.86 34.34 -37.40
CA PRO A 564 -8.07 33.58 -37.65
C PRO A 564 -8.73 33.11 -36.34
N LEU A 565 -10.00 33.47 -36.18
CA LEU A 565 -10.95 33.02 -35.17
C LEU A 565 -10.92 31.49 -34.95
N HIS A 566 -10.65 31.09 -33.71
CA HIS A 566 -10.96 29.75 -33.21
C HIS A 566 -12.48 29.51 -33.22
N LYS A 567 -12.90 28.44 -33.88
CA LYS A 567 -14.27 27.91 -33.81
C LYS A 567 -14.52 27.30 -32.42
N PRO A 568 -15.69 27.50 -31.80
CA PRO A 568 -16.03 26.85 -30.55
C PRO A 568 -16.29 25.36 -30.79
N VAL A 569 -15.60 24.53 -30.01
CA VAL A 569 -15.84 23.09 -29.90
C VAL A 569 -17.16 22.89 -29.15
N ILE A 570 -18.08 22.18 -29.79
CA ILE A 570 -19.35 21.73 -29.21
C ILE A 570 -19.01 20.73 -28.10
N ALA A 571 -19.41 21.04 -26.87
CA ALA A 571 -19.34 20.11 -25.74
C ALA A 571 -20.24 18.90 -26.02
N SER A 572 -19.62 17.73 -26.23
CA SER A 572 -20.31 16.46 -26.22
C SER A 572 -20.72 16.11 -24.79
N GLN A 573 -22.01 15.85 -24.63
CA GLN A 573 -22.71 15.41 -23.42
C GLN A 573 -21.89 14.45 -22.53
N GLY A 574 -21.64 14.91 -21.31
CA GLY A 574 -21.37 14.06 -20.15
C GLY A 574 -21.89 14.83 -18.94
N ASP A 575 -23.00 14.36 -18.37
CA ASP A 575 -23.36 14.46 -16.93
C ASP A 575 -24.83 14.04 -16.76
N LEU A 576 -25.07 12.74 -16.81
CA LEU A 576 -26.28 12.14 -16.23
C LEU A 576 -25.99 11.86 -14.75
N LEU A 577 -26.40 12.79 -13.89
CA LEU A 577 -26.56 12.53 -12.46
C LEU A 577 -27.83 11.69 -12.23
N PRO A 578 -27.84 10.71 -11.31
CA PRO A 578 -29.04 9.95 -11.01
C PRO A 578 -30.00 10.81 -10.18
N VAL A 579 -31.14 11.16 -10.79
CA VAL A 579 -32.27 11.83 -10.12
C VAL A 579 -32.96 10.81 -9.20
N ARG A 580 -33.06 11.13 -7.90
CA ARG A 580 -33.91 10.40 -6.95
C ARG A 580 -35.38 10.61 -7.31
N PRO A 581 -36.25 9.59 -7.25
CA PRO A 581 -37.68 9.82 -7.24
C PRO A 581 -38.04 10.46 -5.88
N ASP A 582 -39.14 11.21 -5.82
CA ASP A 582 -39.75 11.79 -4.61
C ASP A 582 -39.48 13.29 -4.36
N VAL A 583 -39.66 14.16 -5.35
CA VAL A 583 -40.09 15.57 -5.12
C VAL A 583 -40.88 16.08 -6.32
N GLU A 584 -42.15 16.45 -6.14
CA GLU A 584 -42.95 17.19 -7.13
C GLU A 584 -42.46 18.64 -7.25
N PRO A 585 -42.39 19.23 -8.46
CA PRO A 585 -41.98 20.62 -8.62
C PRO A 585 -43.10 21.59 -8.22
N PRO A 586 -42.80 22.70 -7.51
CA PRO A 586 -43.79 23.74 -7.25
C PRO A 586 -44.00 24.64 -8.48
N GLU A 587 -45.26 25.09 -8.63
CA GLU A 587 -45.75 25.90 -9.73
C GLU A 587 -45.08 27.28 -9.84
N GLU A 588 -44.90 27.74 -11.08
CA GLU A 588 -44.50 29.11 -11.42
C GLU A 588 -45.56 30.12 -10.97
N ASN A 589 -45.21 31.01 -10.05
CA ASN A 589 -45.87 32.31 -9.93
C ASN A 589 -44.91 33.42 -9.46
N ALA A 590 -44.65 34.33 -10.40
CA ALA A 590 -44.48 35.77 -10.25
C ALA A 590 -43.81 36.32 -8.97
N VAL A 591 -42.56 36.79 -9.10
CA VAL A 591 -42.09 37.96 -8.33
C VAL A 591 -41.41 38.97 -9.24
N LYS A 592 -42.07 40.13 -9.29
CA LYS A 592 -41.66 41.41 -9.85
C LYS A 592 -40.80 42.16 -8.83
N ILE A 593 -39.86 42.98 -9.34
CA ILE A 593 -39.24 44.17 -8.73
C ILE A 593 -38.07 43.94 -7.76
N ALA A 594 -36.86 44.35 -8.15
CA ALA A 594 -36.27 45.62 -7.73
C ALA A 594 -34.86 45.80 -8.33
N GLY A 595 -34.69 46.87 -9.12
CA GLY A 595 -33.37 47.37 -9.51
C GLY A 595 -32.84 48.43 -8.53
N LYS A 596 -31.50 48.54 -8.47
CA LYS A 596 -30.68 49.73 -8.15
C LYS A 596 -29.22 49.33 -8.46
N LYS A 597 -28.58 49.85 -9.52
CA LYS A 597 -27.73 51.06 -9.53
C LYS A 597 -26.89 51.20 -8.25
N HIS A 598 -25.64 50.74 -8.25
CA HIS A 598 -24.46 51.53 -8.62
C HIS A 598 -23.28 50.62 -8.94
#